data_AF-X1QU79-F1
#
_entry.id   AF-X1QU79-F1
#
_cell.length_a   1.000
_cell.length_b   1.000
_cell.length_c   1.000
_cell.angle_alpha   90.00
_cell.angle_beta   90.00
_cell.angle_gamma   90.00
#
_symmetry.space_group_name_H-M   'P 1'
#
loop_
_entity.id
_entity.type
_entity.pdbx_description
1 polymer ?
#
loop_
_entity_poly.entity_id
_entity_poly.type
_entity_poly.pdbx_seq_one_letter_code
_entity_poly.pdbx_strand_id
1 'polypeptide(L)'
;MVAIGGIMLPQMVDHGYGRGLSVGIVIAAALLGPIIPPSGIAIIMGSLMELSVATLFASGMLPGLLLSAGYLIVGITICVKRKIPVKEKAEWRTRLITTVKATPMFTLPIIVLGGIYGGFVTPTEAGTLCCIVGFF
;
A
#
# COMPACT_ATOMS: atom_id res chain seq x y z
N MET A 1 7.53 4.91 2.03
CA MET A 1 7.74 5.28 3.45
C MET A 1 7.78 6.78 3.68
N VAL A 2 8.56 7.55 2.90
CA VAL A 2 8.72 9.01 3.09
C VAL A 2 7.39 9.78 3.04
N ALA A 3 6.54 9.54 2.04
CA ALA A 3 5.28 10.28 1.88
C ALA A 3 4.23 9.93 2.95
N ILE A 4 3.91 8.65 3.11
CA ILE A 4 2.84 8.21 4.02
C ILE A 4 3.29 8.24 5.49
N GLY A 5 4.51 7.78 5.77
CA GLY A 5 5.02 7.68 7.15
C GLY A 5 5.13 9.04 7.84
N GLY A 6 5.52 10.10 7.10
CA GLY A 6 5.61 11.46 7.63
C GLY A 6 4.27 12.05 8.05
N ILE A 7 3.17 11.64 7.41
CA ILE A 7 1.82 12.10 7.73
C ILE A 7 1.19 11.22 8.81
N MET A 8 1.33 9.90 8.71
CA MET A 8 0.67 8.97 9.63
C MET A 8 1.31 8.93 11.01
N LEU A 9 2.63 8.98 11.12
CA LEU A 9 3.32 8.86 12.39
C LEU A 9 2.93 9.94 13.42
N PRO A 10 2.93 11.26 13.11
CA PRO A 10 2.46 12.27 14.05
C PRO A 10 0.98 12.06 14.42
N GLN A 11 0.12 11.76 13.44
CA GLN A 11 -1.31 11.52 13.69
C GLN A 11 -1.56 10.33 14.61
N MET A 12 -0.80 9.23 14.48
CA MET A 12 -0.93 8.06 15.36
C MET A 12 -0.50 8.39 16.80
N VAL A 13 0.55 9.19 16.97
CA VAL A 13 1.01 9.65 18.28
C VAL A 13 -0.05 10.54 18.93
N ASP A 14 -0.61 11.49 18.18
CA ASP A 14 -1.70 12.37 18.63
C ASP A 14 -2.97 11.59 19.01
N HIS A 15 -3.20 10.44 18.37
CA HIS A 15 -4.31 9.54 18.69
C HIS A 15 -4.01 8.55 19.82
N GLY A 16 -2.91 8.70 20.55
CA GLY A 16 -2.63 7.90 21.75
C GLY A 16 -2.02 6.52 21.49
N TYR A 17 -1.51 6.22 20.29
CA TYR A 17 -0.84 4.94 20.01
C TYR A 17 0.50 4.81 20.73
N GLY A 18 1.10 5.93 21.14
CA GLY A 18 2.46 5.98 21.67
C GLY A 18 3.51 5.86 20.56
N ARG A 19 4.65 6.52 20.75
CA ARG A 19 5.68 6.65 19.71
C ARG A 19 6.27 5.31 19.28
N GLY A 20 6.57 4.42 20.23
CA GLY A 20 7.16 3.10 19.93
C GLY A 20 6.26 2.21 19.07
N LEU A 21 4.96 2.14 19.41
CA LEU A 21 4.00 1.36 18.62
C LEU A 21 3.77 1.99 17.24
N SER A 22 3.68 3.32 17.16
CA SER A 22 3.50 4.05 15.90
C SER A 22 4.65 3.80 14.94
N VAL A 23 5.90 3.92 15.42
CA VAL A 23 7.11 3.60 14.65
C VAL A 23 7.10 2.14 14.21
N GLY A 24 6.79 1.21 15.12
CA GLY A 24 6.74 -0.22 14.82
C GLY A 24 5.74 -0.56 13.72
N ILE A 25 4.54 0.02 13.76
CA ILE A 25 3.51 -0.18 12.73
C ILE A 25 3.95 0.38 11.39
N VAL A 26 4.52 1.60 11.36
CA VAL A 26 4.99 2.23 10.12
C VAL A 26 6.12 1.41 9.49
N ILE A 27 7.08 0.92 10.29
CA ILE A 27 8.18 0.07 9.79
C ILE A 27 7.65 -1.27 9.28
N ALA A 28 6.76 -1.94 10.04
CA ALA A 28 6.18 -3.20 9.62
C ALA A 28 5.43 -3.04 8.28
N ALA A 29 4.60 -2.01 8.14
CA ALA A 29 3.89 -1.73 6.89
C ALA A 29 4.85 -1.51 5.71
N ALA A 30 6.03 -0.91 5.93
CA ALA A 30 7.01 -0.69 4.88
C ALA A 30 7.61 -1.99 4.32
N LEU A 31 7.67 -3.06 5.12
CA LEU A 31 8.18 -4.37 4.69
C LEU A 31 7.23 -5.10 3.72
N LEU A 32 5.96 -4.68 3.63
CA LEU A 32 5.01 -5.24 2.66
C LEU A 32 5.22 -4.68 1.25
N GLY A 33 5.78 -3.48 1.12
CA GLY A 33 5.96 -2.80 -0.18
C GLY A 33 6.77 -3.60 -1.21
N PRO A 34 7.85 -4.29 -0.82
CA PRO A 34 8.58 -5.18 -1.71
C PRO A 34 7.82 -6.43 -2.18
N ILE A 35 6.80 -6.87 -1.45
CA ILE A 35 6.12 -8.16 -1.67
C ILE A 35 4.84 -7.98 -2.49
N ILE A 36 4.04 -6.97 -2.15
CA ILE A 36 2.73 -6.75 -2.78
C ILE A 36 2.93 -6.03 -4.11
N PRO A 37 2.36 -6.55 -5.22
CA PRO A 37 2.39 -5.86 -6.50
C PRO A 37 1.66 -4.51 -6.45
N PRO A 38 2.17 -3.47 -7.13
CA PRO A 38 3.42 -3.44 -7.91
C PRO A 38 4.67 -3.19 -7.06
N SER A 39 5.68 -4.05 -7.21
CA SER A 39 6.94 -3.98 -6.45
C SER A 39 8.13 -3.71 -7.37
N GLY A 40 8.86 -2.63 -7.10
CA GLY A 40 10.09 -2.31 -7.83
C GLY A 40 11.17 -3.39 -7.68
N ILE A 41 11.26 -4.04 -6.52
CA ILE A 41 12.23 -5.12 -6.29
C ILE A 41 11.89 -6.33 -7.17
N ALA A 42 10.61 -6.68 -7.31
CA ALA A 42 10.18 -7.75 -8.18
C ALA A 42 10.47 -7.45 -9.67
N ILE A 43 10.35 -6.19 -10.10
CA ILE A 43 10.74 -5.78 -11.46
C ILE A 43 12.25 -5.95 -11.67
N ILE A 44 13.07 -5.49 -10.73
CA ILE A 44 14.53 -5.61 -10.81
C ILE A 44 14.94 -7.08 -10.84
N MET A 45 14.37 -7.92 -9.96
CA MET A 45 14.66 -9.35 -9.92
C MET A 45 14.20 -10.06 -11.19
N GLY A 46 13.02 -9.72 -11.73
CA GLY A 46 12.55 -10.24 -13.01
C GLY A 46 13.51 -9.91 -14.15
N SER A 47 14.04 -8.68 -14.18
CA SER A 47 15.02 -8.26 -15.18
C SER A 47 16.38 -8.95 -15.02
N LEU A 48 16.84 -9.18 -13.78
CA LEU A 48 18.14 -9.82 -13.51
C LEU A 48 18.12 -11.34 -13.74
N MET A 49 16.99 -11.97 -13.41
CA MET A 49 16.83 -13.43 -13.48
C MET A 49 16.11 -13.88 -14.76
N GLU A 50 15.86 -12.96 -15.70
CA GLU A 50 15.10 -13.19 -16.94
C GLU A 50 13.73 -13.86 -16.69
N LEU A 51 13.11 -13.55 -15.55
CA LEU A 51 11.80 -14.07 -15.17
C LEU A 51 10.69 -13.08 -15.59
N SER A 52 9.54 -13.63 -15.96
CA SER A 52 8.35 -12.81 -16.23
C SER A 52 7.94 -12.03 -14.98
N VAL A 53 7.91 -10.71 -15.10
CA VAL A 53 7.46 -9.79 -14.04
C VAL A 53 5.99 -10.06 -13.67
N ALA A 54 5.14 -10.38 -14.65
CA ALA A 54 3.74 -10.74 -14.40
C ALA A 54 3.63 -11.99 -13.51
N THR A 55 4.49 -12.99 -13.72
CA THR A 55 4.54 -14.21 -12.90
C THR A 55 5.05 -13.90 -11.49
N LEU A 56 6.08 -13.06 -11.35
CA LEU A 56 6.57 -12.62 -10.04
C LEU A 56 5.52 -11.82 -9.26
N PHE A 57 4.73 -10.99 -9.94
CA PHE A 57 3.64 -10.27 -9.30
C PHE A 57 2.53 -11.24 -8.85
N ALA A 58 2.15 -12.19 -9.72
CA ALA A 58 1.12 -13.18 -9.37
C ALA A 58 1.54 -14.05 -8.18
N SER A 59 2.80 -14.48 -8.13
CA SER A 59 3.32 -15.31 -7.04
C SER A 59 3.47 -14.54 -5.73
N GLY A 60 3.75 -13.23 -5.78
CA GLY A 60 3.85 -12.35 -4.61
C GLY A 60 2.50 -11.97 -3.98
N MET A 61 1.40 -12.04 -4.74
CA MET A 61 0.07 -11.63 -4.28
C MET A 61 -0.42 -12.41 -3.05
N LEU A 62 -0.41 -13.74 -3.14
CA LEU A 62 -0.87 -14.61 -2.05
C LEU A 62 -0.05 -14.46 -0.76
N PRO A 63 1.31 -14.56 -0.78
CA PRO A 63 2.10 -14.36 0.43
C PRO A 63 2.00 -12.93 0.96
N GLY A 64 1.89 -11.92 0.08
CA GLY A 64 1.68 -10.53 0.49
C GLY A 64 0.36 -10.32 1.24
N LEU A 65 -0.73 -10.93 0.76
CA LEU A 65 -2.04 -10.90 1.44
C LEU A 65 -2.01 -11.63 2.79
N LEU A 66 -1.36 -12.79 2.87
CA LEU A 66 -1.22 -13.53 4.13
C LEU A 66 -0.43 -12.74 5.18
N LEU A 67 0.69 -12.14 4.79
CA LEU A 67 1.48 -11.28 5.68
C LEU A 67 0.69 -10.05 6.12
N SER A 68 -0.03 -9.42 5.19
CA SER A 68 -0.89 -8.27 5.49
C SER A 68 -1.97 -8.62 6.51
N ALA A 69 -2.65 -9.77 6.32
CA ALA A 69 -3.64 -10.27 7.26
C ALA A 69 -3.00 -10.52 8.64
N GLY A 70 -1.82 -11.14 8.70
CA GLY A 70 -1.09 -11.34 9.93
C GLY A 70 -0.76 -10.02 10.65
N TYR A 71 -0.28 -9.02 9.92
CA TYR A 71 0.03 -7.70 10.48
C TYR A 71 -1.23 -6.99 10.99
N LEU A 72 -2.36 -7.10 10.28
CA LEU A 72 -3.65 -6.57 10.74
C LEU A 72 -4.11 -7.24 12.03
N ILE A 73 -4.04 -8.57 12.11
CA ILE A 73 -4.44 -9.33 13.30
C ILE A 73 -3.60 -8.90 14.51
N VAL A 74 -2.28 -8.85 14.37
CA VAL A 74 -1.37 -8.45 15.44
C VAL A 74 -1.61 -6.99 15.84
N GLY A 75 -1.71 -6.09 14.86
CA GLY A 75 -1.93 -4.66 15.09
C GLY A 75 -3.24 -4.39 15.84
N ILE A 76 -4.35 -4.97 15.38
CA ILE A 76 -5.67 -4.86 16.03
C ILE A 76 -5.62 -5.44 17.44
N THR A 77 -5.03 -6.62 17.62
CA THR A 77 -4.91 -7.26 18.94
C THR A 77 -4.16 -6.37 19.93
N ILE A 78 -3.06 -5.73 19.52
CA ILE A 78 -2.31 -4.80 20.37
C ILE A 78 -3.15 -3.56 20.70
N CYS A 79 -3.83 -2.97 19.71
CA CYS A 79 -4.65 -1.78 19.90
C CYS A 79 -5.82 -2.03 20.86
N VAL A 80 -6.50 -3.17 20.73
CA VAL A 80 -7.58 -3.59 21.63
C VAL A 80 -7.06 -3.84 23.04
N LYS A 81 -5.95 -4.57 23.20
CA LYS A 81 -5.33 -4.83 24.52
C LYS A 81 -4.90 -3.55 25.22
N ARG A 82 -4.40 -2.56 24.47
CA ARG A 82 -3.97 -1.25 24.99
C ARG A 82 -5.10 -0.23 25.12
N LYS A 83 -6.33 -0.57 24.74
CA LYS A 83 -7.51 0.30 24.78
C LYS A 83 -7.26 1.68 24.14
N ILE A 84 -6.59 1.68 22.97
CA ILE A 84 -6.29 2.91 22.24
C ILE A 84 -7.61 3.59 21.84
N PRO A 85 -7.76 4.90 22.05
CA PRO A 85 -9.01 5.61 21.80
C PRO A 85 -9.39 5.57 20.31
N VAL A 86 -10.67 5.30 20.04
CA VAL A 86 -11.22 5.26 18.68
C VAL A 86 -11.88 6.61 18.40
N LYS A 87 -11.50 7.26 17.29
CA LYS A 87 -12.14 8.50 16.85
C LYS A 87 -13.59 8.28 16.44
N GLU A 88 -14.39 9.34 16.57
CA GLU A 88 -15.74 9.34 16.02
C GLU A 88 -15.73 9.11 14.51
N LYS A 89 -16.74 8.37 14.08
CA LYS A 89 -16.98 8.04 12.68
C LYS A 89 -17.31 9.32 11.90
N ALA A 90 -16.61 9.57 10.81
CA ALA A 90 -16.94 10.67 9.91
C ALA A 90 -18.38 10.55 9.37
N GLU A 91 -19.03 11.70 9.17
CA GLU A 91 -20.37 11.84 8.60
C GLU A 91 -20.45 11.19 7.20
N TRP A 92 -21.61 10.62 6.86
CA TRP A 92 -21.81 9.90 5.60
C TRP A 92 -21.52 10.75 4.36
N ARG A 93 -21.95 12.02 4.38
CA ARG A 93 -21.69 12.98 3.30
C ARG A 93 -20.19 13.18 3.07
N THR A 94 -19.43 13.36 4.15
CA THR A 94 -17.97 13.51 4.10
C THR A 94 -17.29 12.26 3.55
N ARG A 95 -17.79 11.06 3.89
CA ARG A 95 -17.27 9.80 3.32
C ARG A 95 -17.44 9.76 1.81
N LEU A 96 -18.64 10.03 1.31
CA LEU A 96 -18.92 9.98 -0.13
C LEU A 96 -18.05 10.96 -0.92
N ILE A 97 -17.95 12.21 -0.44
CA ILE A 97 -17.10 13.23 -1.09
C ILE A 97 -15.64 12.80 -1.09
N THR A 98 -15.15 12.26 0.02
CA THR A 98 -13.75 11.80 0.14
C THR A 98 -13.47 10.60 -0.76
N THR A 99 -14.39 9.64 -0.85
CA THR A 99 -14.27 8.49 -1.74
C THR A 99 -14.22 8.92 -3.20
N VAL A 100 -15.11 9.82 -3.64
CA VAL A 100 -15.09 10.34 -5.03
C VAL A 100 -13.78 11.06 -5.32
N LYS A 101 -13.29 11.89 -4.39
CA LYS A 101 -11.98 12.56 -4.52
C LYS A 101 -10.79 11.59 -4.57
N ALA A 102 -10.88 10.45 -3.90
CA ALA A 102 -9.83 9.42 -3.92
C ALA A 102 -9.92 8.48 -5.13
N THR A 103 -11.05 8.47 -5.85
CA THR A 103 -11.31 7.57 -6.97
C THR A 103 -10.23 7.64 -8.08
N PRO A 104 -9.71 8.83 -8.47
CA PRO A 104 -8.67 8.92 -9.49
C PRO A 104 -7.41 8.11 -9.15
N MET A 105 -7.09 7.91 -7.87
CA MET A 105 -5.89 7.18 -7.45
C MET A 105 -5.94 5.68 -7.81
N PHE A 106 -7.14 5.11 -8.01
CA PHE A 106 -7.31 3.73 -8.47
C PHE A 106 -6.84 3.52 -9.92
N THR A 107 -6.65 4.58 -10.70
CA THR A 107 -6.08 4.46 -12.05
C THR A 107 -4.68 3.85 -12.01
N LEU A 108 -3.89 4.10 -10.97
CA LEU A 108 -2.52 3.60 -10.84
C LEU A 108 -2.46 2.05 -10.81
N PRO A 109 -3.13 1.34 -9.88
CA PRO A 109 -3.15 -0.13 -9.91
C PRO A 109 -3.81 -0.67 -11.18
N ILE A 110 -4.78 0.02 -11.78
CA ILE A 110 -5.39 -0.41 -13.05
C ILE A 110 -4.38 -0.35 -14.20
N ILE A 111 -3.61 0.73 -14.31
CA ILE A 111 -2.56 0.88 -15.34
C ILE A 111 -1.50 -0.19 -15.15
N VAL A 112 -1.04 -0.39 -13.92
CA VAL A 112 0.07 -1.33 -13.68
C VAL A 112 -0.40 -2.77 -13.81
N LEU A 113 -1.48 -3.16 -13.13
CA LEU A 113 -1.96 -4.54 -13.19
C LEU A 113 -2.60 -4.82 -14.56
N GLY A 114 -3.58 -4.02 -14.99
CA GLY A 114 -4.27 -4.23 -16.26
C GLY A 114 -3.34 -4.13 -17.46
N GLY A 115 -2.39 -3.18 -17.43
CA GLY A 115 -1.41 -3.00 -18.50
C GLY A 115 -0.39 -4.12 -18.60
N ILE A 116 0.19 -4.55 -17.47
CA ILE A 116 1.22 -5.61 -17.45
C ILE A 116 0.59 -6.99 -17.63
N TYR A 117 -0.47 -7.33 -16.89
CA TYR A 117 -1.12 -8.64 -17.02
C TYR A 117 -1.85 -8.81 -18.36
N GLY A 118 -2.37 -7.72 -18.92
CA GLY A 118 -2.98 -7.71 -20.25
C GLY A 118 -1.98 -7.72 -21.40
N GLY A 119 -0.68 -7.57 -21.13
CA GLY A 119 0.37 -7.54 -22.16
C GLY A 119 0.37 -6.26 -23.01
N PHE A 120 -0.34 -5.22 -22.58
CA PHE A 120 -0.43 -3.95 -23.31
C PHE A 120 0.80 -3.05 -23.13
N VAL A 121 1.40 -3.10 -21.93
CA VAL A 121 2.58 -2.28 -21.59
C VAL A 121 3.57 -3.07 -20.75
N THR A 122 4.85 -2.73 -20.91
CA THR A 122 5.93 -3.24 -20.07
C THR A 122 5.94 -2.54 -18.70
N PRO A 123 6.61 -3.12 -17.68
CA PRO A 123 6.71 -2.50 -16.36
C PRO A 123 7.29 -1.07 -16.38
N THR A 124 8.24 -0.81 -17.28
CA THR A 124 8.87 0.51 -17.45
C THR A 124 7.90 1.54 -18.05
N GLU A 125 7.13 1.14 -19.06
CA GLU A 125 6.09 1.98 -19.67
C GLU A 125 4.95 2.27 -18.70
N ALA A 126 4.52 1.26 -17.93
CA ALA A 126 3.53 1.43 -16.88
C ALA A 126 3.99 2.46 -15.82
N GLY A 127 5.26 2.42 -15.42
CA GLY A 127 5.83 3.41 -14.51
C GLY A 127 5.77 4.84 -15.07
N THR A 128 6.07 5.01 -16.35
CA THR A 128 6.01 6.32 -17.04
C THR A 128 4.58 6.86 -17.08
N LEU A 129 3.60 6.01 -17.44
CA LEU A 129 2.19 6.36 -17.42
C LEU A 129 1.71 6.76 -16.02
N CYS A 130 2.14 6.03 -14.98
CA CYS A 130 1.83 6.38 -13.60
C CYS A 130 2.38 7.76 -13.19
N CYS A 131 3.59 8.12 -13.63
CA CYS A 131 4.15 9.45 -13.37
C CYS A 131 3.33 10.57 -14.02
N ILE A 132 2.86 10.36 -15.26
CA ILE A 132 2.02 11.32 -15.97
C ILE A 132 0.69 11.48 -15.24
N VAL A 133 0.01 10.36 -14.93
CA VAL A 133 -1.29 10.38 -14.25
C VAL A 133 -1.19 10.94 -12.84
N GLY A 134 -0.11 10.64 -12.10
CA GLY A 134 0.10 11.17 -10.75
C GLY A 134 0.41 12.67 -10.70
N PHE A 135 0.66 13.31 -11.84
CA PHE A 135 0.88 14.75 -11.95
C PHE A 135 -0.44 15.55 -12.04
N PHE A 136 -1.55 14.88 -12.36
CA PHE A 136 -2.90 15.45 -12.50
C PHE A 136 -3.82 15.00 -11.37
#